data_AF-A0A4Y7ZKQ3-F1
#
_entry.id   AF-A0A4Y7ZKQ3-F1
#
_cell.length_a   1.000
_cell.length_b   1.000
_cell.length_c   1.000
_cell.angle_alpha   90.00
_cell.angle_beta   90.00
_cell.angle_gamma   90.00
#
_symmetry.space_group_name_H-M   'P 1'
#
loop_
_entity.id
_entity.type
_entity.pdbx_description
1 polymer ?
#
loop_
_entity_poly.entity_id
_entity_poly.type
_entity_poly.pdbx_seq_one_letter_code
_entity_poly.pdbx_strand_id
1 'polypeptide(L)'
;MRPSIYLLLATLFIKADIYNELRKKEKLLRAQRVDIAYLNKHMMQDIGIQSDGFIVGERFPVAVKADRTVRYFRHIEYSKMNT
;
A
#
# COMPACT_ATOMS: atom_id res chain seq x y z
N MET A 1 0.07 41.10 -9.32
CA MET A 1 1.40 41.05 -8.67
C MET A 1 2.01 39.70 -8.97
N ARG A 2 3.24 39.66 -9.51
CA ARG A 2 3.92 38.40 -9.84
C ARG A 2 4.48 37.80 -8.54
N PRO A 3 4.15 36.56 -8.16
CA PRO A 3 4.80 35.93 -7.02
C PRO A 3 6.30 35.85 -7.31
N SER A 4 7.12 36.20 -6.33
CA SER A 4 8.56 35.99 -6.45
C SER A 4 8.82 34.50 -6.70
N ILE A 5 9.81 34.20 -7.55
CA ILE A 5 10.21 32.82 -7.89
C ILE A 5 10.46 32.00 -6.62
N TYR A 6 10.97 32.63 -5.56
CA TYR A 6 11.16 32.04 -4.24
C TYR A 6 9.87 31.58 -3.58
N LEU A 7 8.79 32.37 -3.61
CA LEU A 7 7.50 31.96 -3.05
C LEU A 7 6.89 30.78 -3.82
N LEU A 8 7.08 30.76 -5.14
CA LEU A 8 6.62 29.65 -5.97
C LEU A 8 7.39 28.36 -5.65
N LEU A 9 8.71 28.44 -5.53
CA LEU A 9 9.55 27.29 -5.14
C LEU A 9 9.24 26.81 -3.72
N ALA A 10 9.12 27.72 -2.75
CA ALA A 10 8.81 27.36 -1.36
C ALA A 10 7.48 26.61 -1.26
N THR A 11 6.44 27.11 -1.94
CA THR A 11 5.13 26.43 -1.94
C THR A 11 5.17 25.08 -2.64
N LEU A 12 5.97 24.94 -3.70
CA LEU A 12 6.17 23.65 -4.39
C LEU A 12 6.86 22.64 -3.46
N PHE A 13 7.94 23.03 -2.79
CA PHE A 13 8.68 22.13 -1.90
C PHE A 13 7.84 21.69 -0.70
N ILE A 14 7.10 22.60 -0.08
CA ILE A 14 6.20 22.25 1.04
C ILE A 14 5.14 21.24 0.59
N LYS A 15 4.52 21.44 -0.58
CA LYS A 15 3.53 20.49 -1.12
C LYS A 15 4.14 19.12 -1.40
N ALA A 16 5.34 19.09 -1.99
CA ALA A 16 6.05 17.85 -2.29
C ALA A 16 6.38 17.08 -1.01
N ASP A 17 6.79 17.79 0.05
CA ASP A 17 7.15 17.18 1.32
C ASP A 17 5.92 16.57 2.02
N ILE A 18 4.81 17.32 2.09
CA ILE A 18 3.53 16.82 2.61
C ILE A 18 3.09 15.57 1.84
N TYR A 19 3.18 15.58 0.50
CA TYR A 19 2.80 14.42 -0.31
C TYR A 19 3.68 13.20 -0.01
N ASN A 20 4.98 13.40 0.16
CA ASN A 20 5.91 12.33 0.52
C ASN A 20 5.60 11.76 1.92
N GLU A 21 5.32 12.61 2.90
CA GLU A 21 4.93 12.16 4.24
C GLU A 21 3.63 11.37 4.24
N LEU A 22 2.59 11.86 3.55
CA LEU A 22 1.33 11.14 3.41
C LEU A 22 1.55 9.77 2.76
N ARG A 23 2.36 9.71 1.70
CA ARG A 23 2.70 8.46 1.03
C ARG A 23 3.49 7.50 1.93
N LYS A 24 4.40 8.02 2.75
CA LYS A 24 5.14 7.22 3.75
C LYS A 24 4.21 6.71 4.84
N LYS A 25 3.30 7.54 5.36
CA LYS A 25 2.26 7.13 6.32
C LYS A 25 1.37 6.04 5.75
N GLU A 26 0.88 6.20 4.51
CA GLU A 26 0.12 5.16 3.82
C GLU A 26 0.94 3.87 3.69
N LYS A 27 2.24 3.95 3.36
CA LYS A 27 3.12 2.78 3.25
C LYS A 27 3.34 2.06 4.58
N LEU A 28 3.37 2.79 5.70
CA LEU A 28 3.47 2.23 7.04
C LEU A 28 2.15 1.59 7.50
N LEU A 29 1.02 2.20 7.13
CA LEU A 29 -0.32 1.67 7.39
C LEU A 29 -0.68 0.48 6.50
N ARG A 30 0.03 0.28 5.38
CA ARG A 30 -0.06 -0.97 4.62
C ARG A 30 0.49 -2.09 5.50
N ALA A 31 -0.37 -3.06 5.82
CA ALA A 31 0.01 -4.26 6.55
C ALA A 31 1.27 -4.89 5.93
N GLN A 32 2.40 -4.78 6.63
CA GLN A 32 3.64 -5.44 6.24
C GLN A 32 3.54 -6.92 6.62
N ARG A 33 4.11 -7.79 5.78
CA ARG A 33 4.29 -9.20 6.15
C ARG A 33 5.27 -9.22 7.32
N VAL A 34 4.83 -9.74 8.46
CA VAL A 34 5.74 -9.89 9.61
C VAL A 34 6.78 -10.95 9.22
N ASP A 35 8.05 -10.69 9.51
CA ASP A 35 9.08 -11.69 9.31
C ASP A 35 8.94 -12.77 10.39
N ILE A 36 8.49 -13.94 9.99
CA ILE A 36 8.01 -15.00 10.89
C ILE A 36 9.08 -16.07 11.14
N ALA A 37 10.33 -15.83 10.76
CA ALA A 37 11.36 -16.87 10.70
C ALA A 37 11.49 -17.72 11.98
N TYR A 38 11.06 -17.19 13.13
CA TYR A 38 11.14 -17.88 14.44
C TYR A 38 9.83 -17.88 15.25
N LEU A 39 8.67 -17.53 14.68
CA LEU A 39 7.42 -17.48 15.45
C LEU A 39 6.72 -18.86 15.48
N ASN A 40 6.40 -19.33 16.69
CA ASN A 40 5.61 -20.55 16.90
C ASN A 40 4.18 -20.37 16.36
N LYS A 41 3.62 -21.42 15.74
CA LYS A 41 2.25 -21.44 15.20
C LYS A 41 1.19 -21.05 16.22
N HIS A 42 1.33 -21.50 17.46
CA HIS A 42 0.38 -21.16 18.52
C HIS A 42 0.46 -19.68 18.90
N MET A 43 1.67 -19.12 18.99
CA MET A 43 1.86 -17.69 19.25
C MET A 43 1.35 -16.82 18.11
N MET A 44 1.51 -17.25 16.85
CA MET A 44 0.92 -16.56 15.70
C MET A 44 -0.59 -16.48 15.83
N GLN A 45 -1.24 -17.56 16.24
CA GLN A 45 -2.70 -17.60 16.41
C GLN A 45 -3.17 -16.66 17.52
N ASP A 46 -2.44 -16.58 18.63
CA ASP A 46 -2.74 -15.68 19.75
C ASP A 46 -2.56 -14.20 19.39
N ILE A 47 -1.54 -13.88 18.57
CA ILE A 47 -1.29 -12.52 18.06
C ILE A 47 -2.25 -12.16 16.92
N GLY A 48 -3.00 -13.14 16.39
CA GLY A 48 -3.89 -12.95 15.26
C GLY A 48 -3.14 -12.80 13.94
N ILE A 49 -2.10 -13.59 13.72
CA ILE A 49 -1.32 -13.67 12.47
C ILE A 49 -1.53 -15.05 11.84
N GLN A 50 -1.84 -15.09 10.54
CA GLN A 50 -1.91 -16.29 9.73
C GLN A 50 -0.50 -16.84 9.45
N SER A 51 -0.41 -18.12 9.08
CA SER A 51 0.84 -18.80 8.68
C SER A 51 1.64 -18.05 7.61
N ASP A 52 0.96 -17.23 6.82
CA ASP A 52 1.53 -16.50 5.70
C ASP A 52 2.19 -15.18 6.16
N GLY A 53 2.06 -14.82 7.45
CA GLY A 53 2.63 -13.61 8.07
C GLY A 53 1.74 -12.39 7.97
N PHE A 54 0.48 -12.61 7.60
CA PHE A 54 -0.54 -11.58 7.51
C PHE A 54 -1.49 -11.65 8.69
N ILE A 55 -1.99 -10.50 9.12
CA ILE A 55 -2.95 -10.42 10.22
C ILE A 55 -4.26 -11.12 9.82
N VAL A 56 -4.86 -11.86 10.76
CA VAL A 56 -6.15 -12.54 10.65
C VAL A 56 -7.24 -11.48 10.53
N GLY A 57 -7.96 -11.48 9.41
CA GLY A 57 -9.06 -10.56 9.14
C GLY A 57 -9.18 -10.17 7.67
N GLU A 58 -10.31 -9.59 7.29
CA GLU A 58 -10.48 -9.06 5.94
C GLU A 58 -9.63 -7.79 5.74
N ARG A 59 -8.52 -7.96 5.02
CA ARG A 59 -7.52 -6.90 4.76
C ARG A 59 -8.07 -5.71 3.96
N PHE A 60 -9.10 -5.96 3.16
CA PHE A 60 -9.80 -4.98 2.33
C PHE A 60 -11.27 -5.37 2.27
N PRO A 61 -12.19 -4.40 2.14
CA PRO A 61 -13.59 -4.70 1.83
C PRO A 61 -13.69 -5.55 0.57
N VAL A 62 -14.67 -6.45 0.51
CA VAL A 62 -14.90 -7.37 -0.61
C VAL A 62 -14.93 -6.64 -1.96
N ALA A 63 -15.56 -5.46 -2.02
CA ALA A 63 -15.61 -4.63 -3.23
C ALA A 63 -14.21 -4.26 -3.76
N VAL A 64 -13.30 -3.86 -2.87
CA VAL A 64 -11.92 -3.47 -3.24
C VAL A 64 -11.12 -4.68 -3.73
N LYS A 65 -11.35 -5.87 -3.14
CA LYS A 65 -10.72 -7.12 -3.60
C LYS A 65 -11.19 -7.46 -5.01
N ALA A 66 -12.50 -7.42 -5.26
CA ALA A 66 -13.09 -7.71 -6.57
C ALA A 66 -12.53 -6.77 -7.66
N ASP A 67 -12.50 -5.46 -7.41
CA ASP A 67 -11.96 -4.47 -8.34
C ASP A 67 -10.50 -4.73 -8.70
N ARG A 68 -9.67 -5.08 -7.72
CA ARG A 68 -8.26 -5.42 -7.96
C ARG A 68 -8.12 -6.67 -8.82
N THR A 69 -8.89 -7.71 -8.51
CA THR A 69 -8.89 -8.97 -9.25
C THR A 69 -9.30 -8.74 -10.72
N VAL A 70 -10.37 -7.98 -10.95
CA VAL A 70 -10.81 -7.61 -12.31
C VAL A 70 -9.73 -6.83 -13.05
N ARG A 71 -9.12 -5.84 -12.39
CA ARG A 71 -8.06 -5.02 -12.99
C ARG A 71 -6.83 -5.86 -13.36
N TYR A 72 -6.45 -6.80 -12.51
CA TYR A 72 -5.33 -7.70 -12.75
C TYR A 72 -5.59 -8.64 -13.93
N PHE A 73 -6.77 -9.28 -13.99
CA PHE A 73 -7.14 -10.12 -15.13
C PHE A 73 -7.17 -9.32 -16.43
N ARG A 74 -7.73 -8.12 -16.41
CA ARG A 74 -7.71 -7.24 -17.58
C ARG A 74 -6.28 -6.96 -18.06
N HIS A 75 -5.36 -6.69 -17.14
CA HIS A 75 -3.96 -6.49 -17.50
C HIS A 75 -3.33 -7.74 -18.12
N ILE A 76 -3.55 -8.92 -17.54
CA ILE A 76 -3.04 -10.19 -18.10
C ILE A 76 -3.54 -10.39 -19.51
N GLU A 77 -4.84 -10.21 -19.76
CA GLU A 77 -5.43 -10.42 -21.08
C GLU A 77 -4.89 -9.43 -22.11
N TYR A 78 -4.77 -8.15 -21.77
CA TYR A 78 -4.10 -7.18 -22.65
C TYR A 78 -2.63 -7.54 -22.91
N SER A 79 -1.92 -8.01 -21.89
CA SER A 79 -0.52 -8.42 -22.06
C SER A 79 -0.42 -9.58 -23.05
N LYS A 80 -1.30 -10.58 -22.94
CA LYS A 80 -1.34 -11.73 -23.86
C LYS A 80 -1.67 -11.30 -25.28
N MET A 81 -2.63 -10.38 -25.47
CA MET A 81 -3.00 -9.89 -26.80
C MET A 81 -1.89 -9.10 -27.49
N ASN A 82 -1.00 -8.48 -26.71
CA ASN A 82 0.12 -7.68 -27.21
C ASN A 82 1.42 -8.49 -27.40
N THR A 83 1.40 -9.81 -27.18
CA THR A 83 2.55 -10.72 -27.39
C THR A 83 2.27 -11.62 -28.59
#